data_AF-A0A397Q6M2-F1
#
_entry.id   AF-A0A397Q6M2-F1
#
_cell.length_a   1.000
_cell.length_b   1.000
_cell.length_c   1.000
_cell.angle_alpha   90.00
_cell.angle_beta   90.00
_cell.angle_gamma   90.00
#
_symmetry.space_group_name_H-M   'P 1'
#
loop_
_entity.id
_entity.type
_entity.pdbx_description
1 polymer ?
#
loop_
_entity_poly.entity_id
_entity_poly.type
_entity_poly.pdbx_seq_one_letter_code
_entity_poly.pdbx_strand_id
1 'polypeptide(L)'
;MLKKMEIQIADESSPANAFEFIAGAPDAGLVLTCDHATNAFPPGYGTLGLPPEQLERHIAYDIGAAGVTRRLANLLGVPAVLSKFSRLFIDPNRAVDDPTLIMRISDGAVVPGNARIDQREIDYRINNFHRPYHAAIDAALDAGISAGKPPAIFSIHSFTEAWRGHPRPWHATVLWDKDPRFAKPLVDALHAEPGIVAGENEPYTGRLKGDSMYEHGTRRGLPHALIEIRQDLIRDAAGQQAWAERLARIIRGILETRRGSGLHRIHYYGSFADEGALLPHVRSPREEELMREIDPKTATEIEAAVFRRLVSHLRERTDVQNIDMMNLAGFCRNCLSNWYREAAEERGFDLSKEESRELVYGMPYDEWKAKYQTEATAEQQARFQEAHGDSH
;
A
#
# COMPACT_ATOMS: atom_id res chain seq x y z
N MET A 1 24.93 33.80 -8.26
CA MET A 1 25.68 32.53 -8.41
C MET A 1 25.20 31.55 -7.35
N LEU A 2 24.25 30.70 -7.70
CA LEU A 2 23.73 29.64 -6.83
C LEU A 2 24.72 28.48 -6.85
N LYS A 3 25.34 28.17 -5.70
CA LYS A 3 26.21 27.00 -5.52
C LYS A 3 25.37 25.73 -5.65
N LYS A 4 25.70 24.90 -6.64
CA LYS A 4 25.24 23.51 -6.71
C LYS A 4 25.68 22.79 -5.44
N MET A 5 24.72 22.25 -4.70
CA MET A 5 24.97 21.30 -3.63
C MET A 5 25.23 19.95 -4.31
N GLU A 6 26.50 19.61 -4.50
CA GLU A 6 26.89 18.25 -4.88
C GLU A 6 26.86 17.40 -3.61
N ILE A 7 25.89 16.49 -3.55
CA ILE A 7 25.85 15.44 -2.53
C ILE A 7 26.89 14.40 -2.96
N GLN A 8 28.01 14.33 -2.23
CA GLN A 8 28.98 13.25 -2.34
C GLN A 8 28.30 11.96 -1.85
N ILE A 9 28.01 11.04 -2.77
CA ILE A 9 27.56 9.69 -2.45
C ILE A 9 28.80 8.94 -1.92
N ALA A 10 28.87 8.78 -0.59
CA ALA A 10 29.89 7.97 0.05
C ALA A 10 29.58 6.48 -0.19
N ASP A 11 30.58 5.76 -0.70
CA ASP A 11 30.55 4.33 -0.96
C ASP A 11 30.67 3.54 0.36
N GLU A 12 29.54 3.36 1.07
CA GLU A 12 29.42 2.49 2.26
C GLU A 12 28.07 1.71 2.30
N SER A 13 27.46 1.39 1.16
CA SER A 13 26.22 0.59 1.12
C SER A 13 26.50 -0.92 1.11
N SER A 14 26.84 -1.48 2.27
CA SER A 14 26.74 -2.93 2.49
C SER A 14 25.26 -3.34 2.62
N PRO A 15 24.83 -4.51 2.10
CA PRO A 15 23.48 -5.07 2.34
C PRO A 15 23.08 -5.10 3.81
N ALA A 16 24.06 -5.13 4.73
CA ALA A 16 23.88 -5.06 6.18
C ALA A 16 23.18 -3.77 6.69
N ASN A 17 23.05 -2.74 5.85
CA ASN A 17 22.40 -1.48 6.22
C ASN A 17 20.92 -1.40 5.82
N ALA A 18 20.41 -2.35 5.03
CA ALA A 18 19.01 -2.34 4.60
C ALA A 18 18.06 -2.92 5.66
N PHE A 19 18.49 -3.93 6.41
CA PHE A 19 17.63 -4.65 7.34
C PHE A 19 18.35 -5.12 8.59
N GLU A 20 17.58 -5.31 9.65
CA GLU A 20 17.94 -6.07 10.85
C GLU A 20 17.31 -7.45 10.72
N PHE A 21 18.11 -8.49 10.92
CA PHE A 21 17.65 -9.87 10.96
C PHE A 21 17.77 -10.43 12.37
N ILE A 22 16.65 -10.91 12.91
CA ILE A 22 16.61 -11.63 14.19
C ILE A 22 16.55 -13.11 13.87
N ALA A 23 17.52 -13.87 14.39
CA ALA A 23 17.53 -15.32 14.22
C ALA A 23 16.41 -15.99 15.02
N GLY A 24 15.86 -17.06 14.45
CA GLY A 24 14.88 -17.93 15.11
C GLY A 24 14.81 -19.28 14.41
N ALA A 25 13.98 -20.17 14.91
CA ALA A 25 13.84 -21.51 14.35
C ALA A 25 13.10 -21.44 12.99
N PRO A 26 13.72 -21.85 11.88
CA PRO A 26 13.09 -21.77 10.55
C PRO A 26 11.85 -22.67 10.44
N ASP A 27 11.80 -23.76 11.21
CA ASP A 27 10.66 -24.68 11.32
C ASP A 27 9.66 -24.29 12.42
N ALA A 28 9.74 -23.08 12.97
CA ALA A 28 8.72 -22.56 13.87
C ALA A 28 7.38 -22.35 13.14
N GLY A 29 7.41 -22.13 11.82
CA GLY A 29 6.23 -21.95 10.98
C GLY A 29 5.67 -20.53 10.99
N LEU A 30 6.47 -19.54 11.39
CA LEU A 30 6.13 -18.13 11.39
C LEU A 30 7.39 -17.31 11.10
N VAL A 31 7.23 -16.26 10.28
CA VAL A 31 8.24 -15.21 10.07
C VAL A 31 7.58 -13.87 10.39
N LEU A 32 8.27 -13.00 11.15
CA LEU A 32 7.79 -11.65 11.43
C LEU A 32 8.45 -10.63 10.50
N THR A 33 7.70 -9.60 10.11
CA THR A 33 8.23 -8.46 9.36
C THR A 33 7.86 -7.13 10.03
N CYS A 34 8.67 -6.10 9.81
CA CYS A 34 8.35 -4.73 10.22
C CYS A 34 8.92 -3.76 9.18
N ASP A 35 8.07 -3.40 8.23
CA ASP A 35 8.46 -2.63 7.05
C ASP A 35 8.82 -1.18 7.42
N HIS A 36 8.20 -0.61 8.46
CA HIS A 36 8.38 0.78 8.89
C HIS A 36 9.05 0.88 10.26
N ALA A 37 10.12 0.12 10.48
CA ALA A 37 10.68 -0.11 11.81
C ALA A 37 11.42 1.08 12.44
N THR A 38 11.93 2.03 11.65
CA THR A 38 12.78 3.11 12.16
C THR A 38 12.63 4.39 11.35
N ASN A 39 12.87 5.54 11.97
CA ASN A 39 12.97 6.85 11.30
C ASN A 39 14.40 7.19 10.84
N ALA A 40 15.35 6.26 10.96
CA ALA A 40 16.74 6.48 10.58
C ALA A 40 16.90 6.64 9.06
N PHE A 41 17.85 7.46 8.64
CA PHE A 41 18.30 7.54 7.24
C PHE A 41 19.69 6.92 7.10
N PRO A 42 20.01 6.35 5.92
CA PRO A 42 21.37 5.87 5.68
C PRO A 42 22.41 6.99 5.80
N PRO A 43 23.68 6.66 6.13
CA PRO A 43 24.77 7.64 6.18
C PRO A 43 24.83 8.49 4.89
N GLY A 44 25.06 9.79 5.05
CA GLY A 44 25.13 10.74 3.92
C GLY A 44 23.81 11.44 3.57
N TYR A 45 22.65 10.93 3.99
CA TYR A 45 21.34 11.54 3.66
C TYR A 45 20.87 12.64 4.62
N GLY A 46 21.53 12.77 5.78
CA GLY A 46 21.14 13.75 6.80
C GLY A 46 19.69 13.54 7.25
N THR A 47 18.86 14.58 7.16
CA THR A 47 17.43 14.54 7.52
C THR A 47 16.50 14.57 6.31
N LEU A 48 17.02 14.41 5.08
CA LEU A 48 16.32 14.76 3.83
C LEU A 48 15.77 16.21 3.82
N GLY A 49 16.36 17.10 4.62
CA GLY A 49 15.91 18.50 4.75
C GLY A 49 14.66 18.67 5.62
N LEU A 50 14.19 17.62 6.30
CA LEU A 50 13.10 17.70 7.26
C LEU A 50 13.62 18.23 8.61
N PRO A 51 12.79 18.98 9.36
CA PRO A 51 13.12 19.39 10.70
C PRO A 51 12.91 18.21 11.69
N PRO A 52 13.61 18.17 12.84
CA PRO A 52 13.61 17.02 13.74
C PRO A 52 12.22 16.55 14.18
N GLU A 53 11.30 17.47 14.43
CA GLU A 53 9.93 17.16 14.85
C GLU A 53 9.13 16.35 13.82
N GLN A 54 9.50 16.40 12.54
CA GLN A 54 8.87 15.60 11.48
C GLN A 54 9.41 14.16 11.47
N LEU A 55 10.65 13.97 11.90
CA LEU A 55 11.28 12.65 11.95
C LEU A 55 10.75 11.80 13.08
N GLU A 56 10.25 12.41 14.15
CA GLU A 56 9.66 11.72 15.31
C GLU A 56 8.16 11.43 15.13
N ARG A 57 7.58 11.84 13.99
CA ARG A 57 6.18 11.58 13.65
C ARG A 57 6.02 10.28 12.88
N HIS A 58 4.79 9.78 12.90
CA HIS A 58 4.33 8.59 12.17
C HIS A 58 4.58 8.64 10.65
N ILE A 59 4.86 9.81 10.07
CA ILE A 59 5.21 9.94 8.65
C ILE A 59 6.57 9.28 8.34
N ALA A 60 7.49 9.21 9.31
CA ALA A 60 8.82 8.68 9.10
C ALA A 60 8.91 7.17 9.35
N TYR A 61 8.04 6.62 10.20
CA TYR A 61 8.10 5.25 10.69
C TYR A 61 6.87 4.93 11.54
N ASP A 62 6.72 3.65 11.87
CA ASP A 62 5.66 3.16 12.73
C ASP A 62 6.13 3.14 14.19
N ILE A 63 5.59 4.10 14.96
CA ILE A 63 6.00 4.35 16.33
C ILE A 63 5.71 3.13 17.22
N GLY A 64 6.79 2.49 17.69
CA GLY A 64 6.73 1.35 18.61
C GLY A 64 6.68 -0.02 17.94
N ALA A 65 6.38 -0.10 16.64
CA ALA A 65 6.22 -1.37 15.92
C ALA A 65 7.48 -2.23 16.01
N ALA A 66 8.67 -1.67 15.77
CA ALA A 66 9.93 -2.41 15.89
C ALA A 66 10.19 -2.95 17.30
N GLY A 67 9.75 -2.22 18.33
CA GLY A 67 9.86 -2.66 19.73
C GLY A 67 8.98 -3.87 20.02
N VAL A 68 7.75 -3.88 19.49
CA VAL A 68 6.84 -5.04 19.55
C VAL A 68 7.44 -6.22 18.78
N THR A 69 7.90 -6.00 17.54
CA THR A 69 8.44 -7.06 16.67
C THR A 69 9.62 -7.79 17.32
N ARG A 70 10.62 -7.05 17.84
CA ARG A 70 11.79 -7.65 18.50
C ARG A 70 11.40 -8.51 19.70
N ARG A 71 10.49 -8.01 20.54
CA ARG A 71 10.01 -8.73 21.73
C ARG A 71 9.20 -9.96 21.35
N LEU A 72 8.33 -9.84 20.35
CA LEU A 72 7.51 -10.92 19.85
C LEU A 72 8.37 -12.04 19.23
N ALA A 73 9.37 -11.68 18.42
CA ALA A 73 10.34 -12.61 17.85
C ALA A 73 11.04 -13.44 18.94
N ASN A 74 11.54 -12.76 19.98
CA ASN A 74 12.19 -13.41 21.11
C ASN A 74 11.24 -14.32 21.91
N LEU A 75 10.01 -13.88 22.16
CA LEU A 75 9.01 -14.66 22.90
C LEU A 75 8.64 -15.94 22.13
N LEU A 76 8.53 -15.86 20.81
CA LEU A 76 8.11 -16.98 19.97
C LEU A 76 9.29 -17.84 19.47
N GLY A 77 10.53 -17.34 19.53
CA GLY A 77 11.71 -18.01 18.98
C GLY A 77 11.68 -18.08 17.44
N VAL A 78 11.09 -17.08 16.78
CA VAL A 78 10.85 -17.04 15.34
C VAL A 78 11.75 -16.03 14.64
N PRO A 79 12.14 -16.27 13.38
CA PRO A 79 12.87 -15.28 12.60
C PRO A 79 12.06 -13.98 12.40
N ALA A 80 12.75 -12.84 12.35
CA ALA A 80 12.15 -11.56 12.03
C ALA A 80 13.06 -10.69 11.14
N VAL A 81 12.45 -9.93 10.25
CA VAL A 81 13.13 -8.96 9.38
C VAL A 81 12.54 -7.57 9.60
N LEU A 82 13.38 -6.58 9.92
CA LEU A 82 12.97 -5.21 10.16
C LEU A 82 13.76 -4.28 9.24
N SER A 83 13.12 -3.25 8.68
CA SER A 83 13.85 -2.25 7.90
C SER A 83 14.82 -1.44 8.79
N LYS A 84 15.95 -1.03 8.23
CA LYS A 84 16.92 -0.14 8.90
C LYS A 84 16.91 1.29 8.38
N PHE A 85 15.89 1.63 7.61
CA PHE A 85 15.70 2.94 7.00
C PHE A 85 14.24 3.37 7.14
N SER A 86 14.05 4.69 7.17
CA SER A 86 12.73 5.33 7.18
C SER A 86 11.98 5.09 5.88
N ARG A 87 10.66 4.94 5.96
CA ARG A 87 9.80 4.90 4.79
C ARG A 87 9.84 6.18 3.95
N LEU A 88 10.26 7.31 4.52
CA LEU A 88 10.51 8.55 3.78
C LEU A 88 11.76 8.47 2.91
N PHE A 89 12.68 7.55 3.21
CA PHE A 89 13.82 7.27 2.35
C PHE A 89 13.38 6.49 1.12
N ILE A 90 12.76 5.34 1.34
CA ILE A 90 12.08 4.52 0.35
C ILE A 90 11.12 3.64 1.14
N ASP A 91 9.87 3.52 0.72
CA ASP A 91 8.85 2.75 1.44
C ASP A 91 8.95 1.27 1.03
N PRO A 92 9.36 0.34 1.92
CA PRO A 92 9.48 -1.07 1.58
C PRO A 92 8.12 -1.79 1.59
N ASN A 93 7.02 -1.11 1.94
CA ASN A 93 5.65 -1.63 1.81
C ASN A 93 4.95 -1.08 0.55
N ARG A 94 5.73 -0.76 -0.49
CA ARG A 94 5.29 -0.27 -1.79
C ARG A 94 6.01 -1.02 -2.91
N ALA A 95 5.30 -1.20 -4.02
CA ALA A 95 5.87 -1.74 -5.24
C ALA A 95 6.93 -0.79 -5.81
N VAL A 96 7.90 -1.32 -6.56
CA VAL A 96 8.99 -0.51 -7.13
C VAL A 96 8.53 0.49 -8.20
N ASP A 97 7.34 0.30 -8.75
CA ASP A 97 6.67 1.18 -9.70
C ASP A 97 5.56 2.03 -9.06
N ASP A 98 5.35 1.91 -7.74
CA ASP A 98 4.35 2.70 -7.03
C ASP A 98 4.77 4.17 -6.98
N PRO A 99 3.87 5.13 -7.33
CA PRO A 99 4.20 6.55 -7.33
C PRO A 99 4.54 7.11 -5.94
N THR A 100 4.18 6.39 -4.88
CA THR A 100 4.45 6.72 -3.48
C THR A 100 5.65 5.99 -2.89
N LEU A 101 6.36 5.16 -3.68
CA LEU A 101 7.58 4.44 -3.26
C LEU A 101 8.61 5.38 -2.60
N ILE A 102 8.78 6.58 -3.15
CA ILE A 102 9.59 7.64 -2.52
C ILE A 102 8.72 8.88 -2.37
N MET A 103 8.18 9.04 -1.17
CA MET A 103 7.21 10.09 -0.87
C MET A 103 7.82 11.48 -0.99
N ARG A 104 7.23 12.34 -1.83
CA ARG A 104 7.64 13.75 -1.97
C ARG A 104 6.90 14.68 -1.02
N ILE A 105 5.67 14.31 -0.66
CA ILE A 105 4.79 15.07 0.24
C ILE A 105 4.12 14.09 1.20
N SER A 106 4.24 14.29 2.51
CA SER A 106 3.61 13.46 3.53
C SER A 106 2.92 14.34 4.56
N ASP A 107 1.63 14.10 4.82
CA ASP A 107 0.81 14.92 5.74
C ASP A 107 0.93 16.45 5.51
N GLY A 108 1.00 16.86 4.23
CA GLY A 108 1.15 18.27 3.85
C GLY A 108 2.56 18.84 4.00
N ALA A 109 3.52 18.07 4.50
CA ALA A 109 4.93 18.44 4.54
C ALA A 109 5.66 17.94 3.29
N VAL A 110 6.27 18.84 2.54
CA VAL A 110 7.24 18.48 1.49
C VAL A 110 8.45 17.81 2.14
N VAL A 111 8.96 16.75 1.53
CA VAL A 111 10.24 16.12 1.89
C VAL A 111 11.31 16.69 0.95
N PRO A 112 12.09 17.71 1.36
CA PRO A 112 12.93 18.47 0.42
C PRO A 112 13.95 17.61 -0.32
N GLY A 113 14.52 16.61 0.37
CA GLY A 113 15.48 15.66 -0.18
C GLY A 113 14.90 14.70 -1.22
N ASN A 114 13.57 14.58 -1.31
CA ASN A 114 12.89 13.74 -2.30
C ASN A 114 12.29 14.54 -3.46
N ALA A 115 12.10 15.85 -3.30
CA ALA A 115 11.34 16.68 -4.26
C ALA A 115 11.93 16.69 -5.68
N ARG A 116 13.25 16.48 -5.82
CA ARG A 116 13.98 16.62 -7.10
C ARG A 116 14.94 15.46 -7.38
N ILE A 117 14.72 14.29 -6.77
CA ILE A 117 15.56 13.12 -7.07
C ILE A 117 15.34 12.66 -8.51
N ASP A 118 16.41 12.19 -9.14
CA ASP A 118 16.37 11.64 -10.49
C ASP A 118 16.25 10.10 -10.45
N GLN A 119 16.14 9.47 -11.63
CA GLN A 119 16.01 8.02 -11.71
C GLN A 119 17.22 7.28 -11.13
N ARG A 120 18.43 7.86 -11.20
CA ARG A 120 19.64 7.22 -10.68
C ARG A 120 19.58 7.07 -9.17
N GLU A 121 19.09 8.11 -8.48
CA GLU A 121 18.87 8.06 -7.04
C GLU A 121 17.76 7.06 -6.68
N ILE A 122 16.67 7.01 -7.44
CA ILE A 122 15.60 6.02 -7.23
C ILE A 122 16.15 4.60 -7.37
N ASP A 123 16.87 4.31 -8.45
CA ASP A 123 17.48 3.01 -8.72
C ASP A 123 18.50 2.63 -7.64
N TYR A 124 19.27 3.61 -7.13
CA TYR A 124 20.19 3.40 -6.02
C TYR A 124 19.45 2.94 -4.76
N ARG A 125 18.38 3.64 -4.35
CA ARG A 125 17.59 3.25 -3.16
C ARG A 125 16.93 1.89 -3.34
N ILE A 126 16.41 1.61 -4.54
CA ILE A 126 15.81 0.30 -4.86
C ILE A 126 16.86 -0.80 -4.70
N ASN A 127 18.02 -0.67 -5.35
CA ASN A 127 19.00 -1.74 -5.43
C ASN A 127 19.78 -1.97 -4.13
N ASN A 128 19.97 -0.92 -3.31
CA ASN A 128 20.78 -1.01 -2.10
C ASN A 128 19.97 -1.14 -0.80
N PHE A 129 18.66 -0.84 -0.83
CA PHE A 129 17.83 -0.84 0.38
C PHE A 129 16.53 -1.63 0.22
N HIS A 130 15.69 -1.29 -0.75
CA HIS A 130 14.41 -1.99 -0.97
C HIS A 130 14.62 -3.46 -1.32
N ARG A 131 15.32 -3.77 -2.41
CA ARG A 131 15.55 -5.16 -2.85
C ARG A 131 16.30 -5.99 -1.80
N PRO A 132 17.36 -5.51 -1.13
CA PRO A 132 18.02 -6.29 -0.08
C PRO A 132 17.12 -6.58 1.13
N TYR A 133 16.22 -5.66 1.52
CA TYR A 133 15.22 -5.91 2.56
C TYR A 133 14.25 -7.03 2.15
N HIS A 134 13.67 -6.96 0.94
CA HIS A 134 12.77 -8.01 0.45
C HIS A 134 13.48 -9.36 0.27
N ALA A 135 14.72 -9.36 -0.20
CA ALA A 135 15.53 -10.59 -0.34
C ALA A 135 15.80 -11.26 1.02
N ALA A 136 15.94 -10.49 2.11
CA ALA A 136 16.09 -11.03 3.45
C ALA A 136 14.79 -11.70 3.96
N ILE A 137 13.62 -11.12 3.62
CA ILE A 137 12.32 -11.74 3.89
C ILE A 137 12.22 -13.06 3.11
N ASP A 138 12.51 -13.02 1.80
CA ASP A 138 12.45 -14.22 0.96
C ASP A 138 13.33 -15.35 1.48
N ALA A 139 14.57 -15.04 1.90
CA ALA A 139 15.49 -16.00 2.47
C ALA A 139 14.95 -16.63 3.77
N ALA A 140 14.30 -15.84 4.64
CA ALA A 140 13.69 -16.34 5.86
C ALA A 140 12.51 -17.29 5.58
N LEU A 141 11.68 -16.94 4.59
CA LEU A 141 10.55 -17.76 4.15
C LEU A 141 11.02 -19.07 3.49
N ASP A 142 12.01 -18.99 2.61
CA ASP A 142 12.62 -20.13 1.92
C ASP A 142 13.26 -21.11 2.89
N ALA A 143 13.87 -20.62 3.97
CA ALA A 143 14.41 -21.46 5.03
C ALA A 143 13.30 -22.29 5.71
N GLY A 144 12.15 -21.69 6.01
CA GLY A 144 11.02 -22.42 6.59
C GLY A 144 10.36 -23.43 5.63
N ILE A 145 10.23 -23.06 4.35
CA ILE A 145 9.76 -23.98 3.30
C ILE A 145 10.71 -25.17 3.18
N SER A 146 12.01 -24.91 3.14
CA SER A 146 13.06 -25.94 3.00
C SER A 146 13.16 -26.83 4.25
N ALA A 147 12.83 -26.30 5.43
CA ALA A 147 12.68 -27.08 6.67
C ALA A 147 11.37 -27.93 6.71
N GLY A 148 10.57 -27.91 5.64
CA GLY A 148 9.34 -28.70 5.52
C GLY A 148 8.13 -28.10 6.24
N LYS A 149 8.22 -26.84 6.69
CA LYS A 149 7.13 -26.13 7.36
C LYS A 149 6.99 -24.71 6.84
N PRO A 150 6.37 -24.53 5.65
CA PRO A 150 6.06 -23.21 5.08
C PRO A 150 5.48 -22.26 6.15
N PRO A 151 6.12 -21.10 6.38
CA PRO A 151 5.72 -20.23 7.47
C PRO A 151 4.49 -19.40 7.12
N ALA A 152 3.73 -19.00 8.13
CA ALA A 152 2.87 -17.83 8.02
C ALA A 152 3.72 -16.55 8.14
N ILE A 153 3.28 -15.46 7.53
CA ILE A 153 3.92 -14.14 7.61
C ILE A 153 3.09 -13.25 8.52
N PHE A 154 3.73 -12.57 9.46
CA PHE A 154 3.05 -11.62 10.33
C PHE A 154 3.78 -10.28 10.36
N SER A 155 3.22 -9.29 9.66
CA SER A 155 3.79 -7.94 9.60
C SER A 155 3.25 -7.07 10.72
N ILE A 156 4.14 -6.37 11.43
CA ILE A 156 3.79 -5.51 12.57
C ILE A 156 3.93 -4.04 12.15
N HIS A 157 2.80 -3.34 12.20
CA HIS A 157 2.65 -1.93 11.88
C HIS A 157 1.95 -1.19 13.02
N SER A 158 1.94 0.14 12.93
CA SER A 158 1.23 0.99 13.88
C SER A 158 0.62 2.21 13.22
N PHE A 159 -0.48 2.68 13.80
CA PHE A 159 -1.19 3.85 13.27
C PHE A 159 -1.51 4.88 14.35
N THR A 160 -1.78 6.12 13.92
CA THR A 160 -2.10 7.23 14.81
C THR A 160 -3.42 7.07 15.54
N GLU A 161 -3.48 7.52 16.79
CA GLU A 161 -4.69 7.45 17.61
C GLU A 161 -5.87 8.29 17.08
N ALA A 162 -5.57 9.29 16.25
CA ALA A 162 -6.55 10.12 15.57
C ALA A 162 -6.08 10.51 14.16
N TRP A 163 -7.04 10.73 13.27
CA TRP A 163 -6.82 11.21 11.91
C TRP A 163 -7.65 12.47 11.64
N ARG A 164 -6.98 13.58 11.30
CA ARG A 164 -7.64 14.88 11.05
C ARG A 164 -8.65 15.26 12.15
N GLY A 165 -8.29 15.01 13.41
CA GLY A 165 -9.13 15.28 14.58
C GLY A 165 -10.19 14.22 14.90
N HIS A 166 -10.37 13.19 14.06
CA HIS A 166 -11.28 12.08 14.33
C HIS A 166 -10.55 10.94 15.06
N PRO A 167 -10.97 10.56 16.28
CA PRO A 167 -10.40 9.43 17.00
C PRO A 167 -10.60 8.12 16.24
N ARG A 168 -9.57 7.26 16.25
CA ARG A 168 -9.68 5.90 15.72
C ARG A 168 -10.02 4.94 16.86
N PRO A 169 -11.20 4.30 16.85
CA PRO A 169 -11.71 3.57 18.02
C PRO A 169 -10.96 2.25 18.29
N TRP A 170 -10.33 1.66 17.27
CA TRP A 170 -9.67 0.37 17.37
C TRP A 170 -8.34 0.47 18.13
N HIS A 171 -8.09 -0.49 19.02
CA HIS A 171 -6.79 -0.68 19.68
C HIS A 171 -5.82 -1.43 18.77
N ALA A 172 -6.32 -2.38 17.97
CA ALA A 172 -5.58 -3.02 16.90
C ALA A 172 -6.50 -3.43 15.76
N THR A 173 -5.95 -3.58 14.56
CA THR A 173 -6.69 -3.96 13.36
C THR A 173 -5.87 -4.97 12.57
N VAL A 174 -6.53 -5.96 11.97
CA VAL A 174 -5.86 -6.94 11.10
C VAL A 174 -6.19 -6.63 9.66
N LEU A 175 -5.15 -6.43 8.86
CA LEU A 175 -5.23 -6.22 7.42
C LEU A 175 -4.88 -7.52 6.70
N TRP A 176 -5.74 -7.92 5.78
CA TRP A 176 -5.58 -9.14 5.00
C TRP A 176 -6.44 -9.13 3.74
N ASP A 177 -6.09 -10.00 2.79
CA ASP A 177 -6.74 -10.11 1.49
C ASP A 177 -7.69 -11.33 1.42
N LYS A 178 -7.36 -12.36 0.63
CA LYS A 178 -8.22 -13.55 0.42
C LYS A 178 -7.85 -14.75 1.29
N ASP A 179 -6.62 -14.84 1.79
CA ASP A 179 -6.15 -16.03 2.53
C ASP A 179 -6.60 -16.01 4.00
N PRO A 180 -7.56 -16.86 4.42
CA PRO A 180 -8.13 -16.78 5.75
C PRO A 180 -7.32 -17.56 6.79
N ARG A 181 -6.31 -18.34 6.38
CA ARG A 181 -5.73 -19.41 7.20
C ARG A 181 -5.05 -18.90 8.47
N PHE A 182 -4.47 -17.70 8.41
CA PHE A 182 -3.81 -17.05 9.53
C PHE A 182 -4.55 -15.80 10.00
N ALA A 183 -5.01 -14.96 9.05
CA ALA A 183 -5.68 -13.71 9.35
C ALA A 183 -7.00 -13.89 10.12
N LYS A 184 -7.87 -14.82 9.70
CA LYS A 184 -9.19 -14.98 10.34
C LYS A 184 -9.09 -15.48 11.79
N PRO A 185 -8.28 -16.50 12.12
CA PRO A 185 -8.02 -16.86 13.52
C PRO A 185 -7.44 -15.72 14.35
N LEU A 186 -6.59 -14.87 13.76
CA LEU A 186 -6.01 -13.72 14.44
C LEU A 186 -7.06 -12.66 14.76
N VAL A 187 -7.93 -12.32 13.79
CA VAL A 187 -9.07 -11.42 13.98
C VAL A 187 -9.97 -11.94 15.10
N ASP A 188 -10.40 -13.19 15.01
CA ASP A 188 -11.33 -13.79 15.96
C ASP A 188 -10.73 -13.82 17.38
N ALA A 189 -9.43 -14.10 17.50
CA ALA A 189 -8.73 -14.08 18.78
C ALA A 189 -8.61 -12.66 19.36
N LEU A 190 -8.35 -11.65 18.54
CA LEU A 190 -8.29 -10.25 18.99
C LEU A 190 -9.67 -9.72 19.41
N HIS A 191 -10.75 -10.11 18.73
CA HIS A 191 -12.12 -9.80 19.15
C HIS A 191 -12.48 -10.44 20.49
N ALA A 192 -11.88 -11.59 20.81
CA ALA A 192 -12.09 -12.28 22.07
C ALA A 192 -11.23 -11.74 23.24
N GLU A 193 -10.20 -10.92 22.98
CA GLU A 193 -9.34 -10.38 24.03
C GLU A 193 -10.08 -9.33 24.88
N PRO A 194 -10.21 -9.53 26.20
CA PRO A 194 -10.89 -8.57 27.07
C PRO A 194 -10.25 -7.18 27.03
N GLY A 195 -11.08 -6.16 26.86
CA GLY A 195 -10.63 -4.76 26.82
C GLY A 195 -9.98 -4.33 25.49
N ILE A 196 -9.96 -5.19 24.48
CA ILE A 196 -9.45 -4.87 23.15
C ILE A 196 -10.61 -4.61 22.19
N VAL A 197 -10.62 -3.43 21.59
CA VAL A 197 -11.49 -3.10 20.46
C VAL A 197 -10.69 -3.42 19.20
N ALA A 198 -11.00 -4.53 18.53
CA ALA A 198 -10.28 -4.94 17.33
C ALA A 198 -11.05 -4.63 16.04
N GLY A 199 -10.32 -4.19 15.01
CA GLY A 199 -10.82 -3.93 13.67
C GLY A 199 -10.35 -4.97 12.65
N GLU A 200 -10.96 -4.97 11.47
CA GLU A 200 -10.60 -5.85 10.36
C GLU A 200 -10.68 -5.03 9.08
N ASN A 201 -9.57 -4.90 8.35
CA ASN A 201 -9.47 -4.07 7.14
C ASN A 201 -10.02 -2.63 7.31
N GLU A 202 -9.78 -2.06 8.48
CA GLU A 202 -10.10 -0.68 8.86
C GLU A 202 -8.94 -0.12 9.72
N PRO A 203 -8.56 1.16 9.63
CA PRO A 203 -9.02 2.15 8.64
C PRO A 203 -8.39 1.96 7.25
N TYR A 204 -7.52 0.95 7.12
CA TYR A 204 -6.83 0.61 5.88
C TYR A 204 -7.28 -0.75 5.40
N THR A 205 -7.23 -0.98 4.09
CA THR A 205 -7.45 -2.31 3.51
C THR A 205 -6.12 -3.05 3.38
N GLY A 206 -6.11 -4.37 3.63
CA GLY A 206 -4.99 -5.25 3.29
C GLY A 206 -5.00 -5.76 1.86
N ARG A 207 -5.89 -5.23 1.02
CA ARG A 207 -6.07 -5.63 -0.40
C ARG A 207 -5.26 -4.71 -1.31
N LEU A 208 -3.95 -4.67 -1.12
CA LEU A 208 -3.05 -3.77 -1.84
C LEU A 208 -2.16 -4.57 -2.78
N LYS A 209 -2.19 -4.25 -4.07
CA LYS A 209 -1.30 -4.89 -5.05
C LYS A 209 0.13 -4.38 -4.85
N GLY A 210 1.09 -5.30 -4.83
CA GLY A 210 2.52 -4.98 -4.77
C GLY A 210 3.03 -4.48 -3.42
N ASP A 211 2.20 -4.50 -2.37
CA ASP A 211 2.69 -4.29 -1.00
C ASP A 211 3.47 -5.53 -0.51
N SER A 212 4.08 -5.43 0.68
CA SER A 212 4.95 -6.48 1.24
C SER A 212 4.19 -7.80 1.44
N MET A 213 2.91 -7.74 1.83
CA MET A 213 2.08 -8.93 2.03
C MET A 213 1.65 -9.57 0.70
N TYR A 214 1.39 -8.77 -0.33
CA TYR A 214 1.12 -9.27 -1.66
C TYR A 214 2.34 -9.99 -2.26
N GLU A 215 3.53 -9.38 -2.16
CA GLU A 215 4.77 -9.97 -2.69
C GLU A 215 5.17 -11.25 -1.97
N HIS A 216 5.14 -11.25 -0.65
CA HIS A 216 5.67 -12.36 0.14
C HIS A 216 4.63 -13.40 0.52
N GLY A 217 3.38 -12.98 0.70
CA GLY A 217 2.27 -13.85 1.09
C GLY A 217 1.49 -14.33 -0.12
N THR A 218 0.76 -13.42 -0.75
CA THR A 218 -0.20 -13.72 -1.83
C THR A 218 0.46 -14.41 -3.02
N ARG A 219 1.52 -13.82 -3.58
CA ARG A 219 2.24 -14.34 -4.76
C ARG A 219 2.97 -15.66 -4.50
N ARG A 220 3.18 -16.02 -3.23
CA ARG A 220 3.87 -17.24 -2.81
C ARG A 220 2.93 -18.31 -2.24
N GLY A 221 1.64 -18.01 -2.12
CA GLY A 221 0.65 -18.91 -1.53
C GLY A 221 0.87 -19.19 -0.05
N LEU A 222 1.51 -18.27 0.67
CA LEU A 222 1.80 -18.38 2.10
C LEU A 222 0.72 -17.65 2.92
N PRO A 223 0.26 -18.22 4.05
CA PRO A 223 -0.65 -17.52 4.94
C PRO A 223 0.00 -16.23 5.46
N HIS A 224 -0.76 -15.15 5.52
CA HIS A 224 -0.21 -13.88 5.98
C HIS A 224 -1.28 -13.01 6.65
N ALA A 225 -0.81 -12.10 7.49
CA ALA A 225 -1.60 -11.02 8.05
C ALA A 225 -0.68 -9.85 8.41
N LEU A 226 -1.21 -8.64 8.33
CA LEU A 226 -0.57 -7.45 8.88
C LEU A 226 -1.42 -6.96 10.06
N ILE A 227 -0.79 -6.63 11.18
CA ILE A 227 -1.46 -5.99 12.31
C ILE A 227 -1.09 -4.52 12.40
N GLU A 228 -2.10 -3.69 12.56
CA GLU A 228 -2.00 -2.28 12.84
C GLU A 228 -2.32 -2.05 14.32
N ILE A 229 -1.33 -1.66 15.13
CA ILE A 229 -1.53 -1.37 16.57
C ILE A 229 -1.60 0.14 16.77
N ARG A 230 -2.58 0.63 17.52
CA ARG A 230 -2.69 2.07 17.78
C ARG A 230 -1.46 2.54 18.58
N GLN A 231 -0.74 3.51 18.04
CA GLN A 231 0.62 3.84 18.47
C GLN A 231 0.71 4.35 19.92
N ASP A 232 -0.35 4.97 20.46
CA ASP A 232 -0.42 5.40 21.87
C ASP A 232 -0.24 4.22 22.84
N LEU A 233 -0.61 3.01 22.41
CA LEU A 233 -0.52 1.80 23.21
C LEU A 233 0.84 1.12 23.16
N ILE A 234 1.74 1.54 22.27
CA ILE A 234 3.06 0.93 22.05
C ILE A 234 4.20 1.95 21.92
N ARG A 235 3.93 3.22 22.26
CA ARG A 235 4.93 4.29 22.20
C ARG A 235 6.09 4.04 23.16
N ASP A 236 5.82 3.49 24.34
CA ASP A 236 6.83 3.17 25.35
C ASP A 236 7.13 1.66 25.44
N ALA A 237 8.21 1.35 26.17
CA ALA A 237 8.68 -0.03 26.33
C ALA A 237 7.68 -0.94 27.07
N ALA A 238 6.85 -0.39 27.96
CA ALA A 238 5.87 -1.16 28.72
C ALA A 238 4.69 -1.56 27.83
N GLY A 239 4.19 -0.63 27.03
CA GLY A 239 3.16 -0.89 26.01
C GLY A 239 3.63 -1.91 24.97
N GLN A 240 4.86 -1.76 24.48
CA GLN A 240 5.47 -2.73 23.55
C GLN A 240 5.56 -4.14 24.16
N GLN A 241 5.97 -4.25 25.42
CA GLN A 241 6.03 -5.53 26.13
C GLN A 241 4.64 -6.15 26.28
N ALA A 242 3.65 -5.37 26.73
CA ALA A 242 2.30 -5.86 26.95
C ALA A 242 1.65 -6.36 25.65
N TRP A 243 1.85 -5.63 24.54
CA TRP A 243 1.36 -6.06 23.23
C TRP A 243 2.10 -7.27 22.69
N ALA A 244 3.43 -7.34 22.83
CA ALA A 244 4.20 -8.51 22.41
C ALA A 244 3.78 -9.77 23.17
N GLU A 245 3.56 -9.69 24.48
CA GLU A 245 3.08 -10.81 25.29
C GLU A 245 1.66 -11.24 24.90
N ARG A 246 0.76 -10.29 24.64
CA ARG A 246 -0.60 -10.56 24.15
C ARG A 246 -0.56 -11.31 22.83
N LEU A 247 0.16 -10.76 21.84
CA LEU A 247 0.28 -11.37 20.52
C LEU A 247 0.96 -12.72 20.58
N ALA A 248 2.01 -12.88 21.40
CA ALA A 248 2.66 -14.17 21.58
C ALA A 248 1.69 -15.24 22.11
N ARG A 249 0.81 -14.88 23.06
CA ARG A 249 -0.21 -15.80 23.59
C ARG A 249 -1.21 -16.22 22.50
N ILE A 250 -1.73 -15.25 21.75
CA ILE A 250 -2.68 -15.48 20.66
C ILE A 250 -2.05 -16.37 19.58
N ILE A 251 -0.86 -16.02 19.11
CA ILE A 251 -0.17 -16.71 18.03
C ILE A 251 0.17 -18.14 18.41
N ARG A 252 0.65 -18.39 19.64
CA ARG A 252 0.86 -19.78 20.12
C ARG A 252 -0.43 -20.59 20.05
N GLY A 253 -1.56 -20.02 20.51
CA GLY A 253 -2.87 -20.65 20.41
C GLY A 253 -3.27 -20.97 18.96
N ILE A 254 -3.05 -20.06 18.01
CA ILE A 254 -3.31 -20.29 16.58
C ILE A 254 -2.42 -21.41 16.05
N LEU A 255 -1.11 -21.37 16.28
CA LEU A 255 -0.16 -22.37 15.80
C LEU A 255 -0.43 -23.77 16.38
N GLU A 256 -0.88 -23.85 17.64
CA GLU A 256 -1.25 -25.10 18.29
C GLU A 256 -2.58 -25.68 17.78
N THR A 257 -3.64 -24.88 17.75
CA THR A 257 -4.98 -25.33 17.32
C THR A 257 -5.04 -25.69 15.83
N ARG A 258 -4.16 -25.10 15.02
CA ARG A 258 -4.08 -25.33 13.57
C ARG A 258 -3.06 -26.39 13.17
N ARG A 259 -2.49 -27.14 14.12
CA ARG A 259 -1.64 -28.30 13.79
C ARG A 259 -2.42 -29.28 12.91
N GLY A 260 -1.93 -29.50 11.69
CA GLY A 260 -2.58 -30.38 10.70
C GLY A 260 -3.71 -29.73 9.88
N SER A 261 -4.08 -28.46 10.10
CA SER A 261 -5.20 -27.79 9.43
C SER A 261 -4.85 -27.15 8.07
N GLY A 262 -3.67 -27.45 7.52
CA GLY A 262 -3.21 -26.85 6.26
C GLY A 262 -2.63 -25.43 6.36
N LEU A 263 -2.41 -24.89 7.56
CA LEU A 263 -1.74 -23.58 7.76
C LEU A 263 -0.37 -23.57 7.05
N HIS A 264 0.46 -24.57 7.30
CA HIS A 264 1.81 -24.68 6.71
C HIS A 264 1.81 -25.40 5.35
N ARG A 265 0.87 -25.07 4.46
CA ARG A 265 0.85 -25.56 3.07
C ARG A 265 0.93 -24.38 2.12
N ILE A 266 1.55 -24.57 0.96
CA ILE A 266 1.47 -23.56 -0.10
C ILE A 266 0.11 -23.72 -0.81
N HIS A 267 -0.68 -22.65 -0.84
CA HIS A 267 -1.97 -22.60 -1.52
C HIS A 267 -2.28 -21.18 -1.98
N TYR A 268 -2.70 -21.03 -3.24
CA TYR A 268 -2.92 -19.73 -3.87
C TYR A 268 -4.39 -19.35 -3.82
N TYR A 269 -4.72 -18.34 -3.02
CA TYR A 269 -6.07 -17.76 -2.95
C TYR A 269 -6.27 -16.59 -3.94
N GLY A 270 -5.19 -16.11 -4.58
CA GLY A 270 -5.19 -14.90 -5.40
C GLY A 270 -5.35 -13.62 -4.56
N SER A 271 -5.54 -12.48 -5.24
CA SER A 271 -5.80 -11.18 -4.60
C SER A 271 -7.13 -10.59 -5.06
N PHE A 272 -7.79 -9.79 -4.22
CA PHE A 272 -8.82 -8.87 -4.71
C PHE A 272 -8.22 -7.73 -5.57
N ALA A 273 -6.94 -7.41 -5.41
CA ALA A 273 -6.26 -6.35 -6.13
C ALA A 273 -5.81 -6.76 -7.55
N ASP A 274 -5.89 -8.05 -7.91
CA ASP A 274 -5.58 -8.55 -9.25
C ASP A 274 -6.72 -8.34 -10.26
N GLU A 275 -7.95 -8.11 -9.80
CA GLU A 275 -9.16 -8.10 -10.63
C GLU A 275 -9.45 -6.74 -11.30
N GLY A 276 -8.47 -5.82 -11.31
CA GLY A 276 -8.59 -4.47 -11.88
C GLY A 276 -9.37 -3.55 -10.94
N ALA A 277 -8.74 -2.45 -10.52
CA ALA A 277 -9.27 -1.51 -9.53
C ALA A 277 -10.51 -0.76 -10.04
N LEU A 278 -11.67 -1.40 -9.98
CA LEU A 278 -12.93 -0.74 -9.66
C LEU A 278 -13.04 -0.76 -8.14
N LEU A 279 -13.36 0.38 -7.51
CA LEU A 279 -13.76 0.40 -6.10
C LEU A 279 -14.71 -0.78 -5.85
N PRO A 280 -14.58 -1.54 -4.75
CA PRO A 280 -15.39 -2.71 -4.52
C PRO A 280 -16.87 -2.34 -4.56
N HIS A 281 -17.54 -2.64 -5.68
CA HIS A 281 -18.99 -2.67 -5.72
C HIS A 281 -19.37 -3.95 -5.00
N VAL A 282 -19.82 -3.83 -3.75
CA VAL A 282 -20.48 -4.95 -3.06
C VAL A 282 -21.74 -5.25 -3.84
N ARG A 283 -21.65 -6.24 -4.74
CA ARG A 283 -22.78 -6.66 -5.55
C ARG A 283 -23.87 -7.12 -4.61
N SER A 284 -25.09 -6.62 -4.80
CA SER A 284 -26.22 -7.17 -4.06
C SER A 284 -26.39 -8.66 -4.40
N PRO A 285 -26.97 -9.50 -3.52
CA PRO A 285 -27.23 -10.91 -3.86
C PRO A 285 -28.00 -11.10 -5.18
N ARG A 286 -28.88 -10.14 -5.51
CA ARG A 286 -29.63 -10.09 -6.77
C ARG A 286 -28.75 -9.75 -7.97
N GLU A 287 -27.75 -8.91 -7.80
CA GLU A 287 -26.80 -8.56 -8.84
C GLU A 287 -25.82 -9.71 -9.11
N GLU A 288 -25.40 -10.44 -8.07
CA GLU A 288 -24.62 -11.66 -8.27
C GLU A 288 -25.40 -12.73 -9.03
N GLU A 289 -26.69 -12.89 -8.72
CA GLU A 289 -27.58 -13.80 -9.45
C GLU A 289 -27.72 -13.37 -10.92
N LEU A 290 -27.98 -12.09 -11.17
CA LEU A 290 -28.10 -11.53 -12.51
C LEU A 290 -26.80 -11.67 -13.34
N MET A 291 -25.64 -11.46 -12.71
CA MET A 291 -24.34 -11.58 -13.37
C MET A 291 -23.90 -13.04 -13.57
N ARG A 292 -24.53 -14.01 -12.90
CA ARG A 292 -24.35 -15.45 -13.21
C ARG A 292 -25.17 -15.90 -14.42
N GLU A 293 -26.27 -15.21 -14.71
CA GLU A 293 -27.14 -15.50 -15.86
C GLU A 293 -26.58 -14.95 -17.17
N ILE A 294 -25.79 -13.88 -17.10
CA ILE A 294 -25.12 -13.27 -18.26
C ILE A 294 -23.73 -13.89 -18.40
N ASP A 295 -23.42 -14.49 -19.56
CA ASP A 295 -22.09 -15.03 -19.79
C ASP A 295 -21.03 -13.90 -19.85
N PRO A 296 -19.75 -14.18 -19.49
CA PRO A 296 -18.72 -13.15 -19.36
C PRO A 296 -18.49 -12.32 -20.64
N LYS A 297 -18.67 -12.93 -21.81
CA LYS A 297 -18.52 -12.23 -23.09
C LYS A 297 -19.66 -11.24 -23.29
N THR A 298 -20.90 -11.68 -23.07
CA THR A 298 -22.07 -10.79 -23.16
C THR A 298 -22.00 -9.66 -22.14
N ALA A 299 -21.53 -9.92 -20.91
CA ALA A 299 -21.32 -8.88 -19.91
C ALA A 299 -20.33 -7.81 -20.40
N THR A 300 -19.19 -8.23 -20.95
CA THR A 300 -18.18 -7.34 -21.55
C THR A 300 -18.77 -6.50 -22.69
N GLU A 301 -19.59 -7.12 -23.56
CA GLU A 301 -20.24 -6.43 -24.68
C GLU A 301 -21.25 -5.37 -24.23
N ILE A 302 -22.02 -5.65 -23.17
CA ILE A 302 -22.95 -4.72 -22.53
C ILE A 302 -22.19 -3.54 -21.93
N GLU A 303 -21.15 -3.79 -21.14
CA GLU A 303 -20.33 -2.76 -20.51
C GLU A 303 -19.68 -1.85 -21.57
N ALA A 304 -19.12 -2.44 -22.63
CA ALA A 304 -18.57 -1.69 -23.75
C ALA A 304 -19.62 -0.84 -24.47
N ALA A 305 -20.86 -1.33 -24.61
CA ALA A 305 -21.97 -0.57 -25.18
C ALA A 305 -22.38 0.62 -24.28
N VAL A 306 -22.41 0.42 -22.96
CA VAL A 306 -22.68 1.49 -21.97
C VAL A 306 -21.58 2.54 -22.01
N PHE A 307 -20.31 2.14 -22.05
CA PHE A 307 -19.17 3.07 -22.18
C PHE A 307 -19.26 3.91 -23.46
N ARG A 308 -19.52 3.28 -24.61
CA ARG A 308 -19.73 4.00 -25.88
C ARG A 308 -20.88 5.01 -25.78
N ARG A 309 -21.97 4.65 -25.10
CA ARG A 309 -23.11 5.54 -24.87
C ARG A 309 -22.75 6.73 -23.98
N LEU A 310 -21.99 6.50 -22.90
CA LEU A 310 -21.50 7.58 -22.04
C LEU A 310 -20.61 8.55 -22.82
N VAL A 311 -19.66 8.04 -23.60
CA VAL A 311 -18.78 8.87 -24.44
C VAL A 311 -19.61 9.69 -25.43
N SER A 312 -20.59 9.07 -26.10
CA SER A 312 -21.50 9.79 -27.01
C SER A 312 -22.26 10.90 -26.28
N HIS A 313 -22.81 10.61 -25.10
CA HIS A 313 -23.55 11.60 -24.31
C HIS A 313 -22.67 12.80 -23.91
N LEU A 314 -21.42 12.55 -23.51
CA LEU A 314 -20.49 13.61 -23.14
C LEU A 314 -20.01 14.46 -24.33
N ARG A 315 -20.02 13.91 -25.55
CA ARG A 315 -19.74 14.66 -26.78
C ARG A 315 -20.88 15.62 -27.13
N GLU A 316 -22.12 15.23 -26.87
CA GLU A 316 -23.31 16.08 -27.08
C GLU A 316 -23.40 17.20 -26.03
N ARG A 317 -22.97 16.92 -24.79
CA ARG A 317 -23.00 17.86 -23.66
C ARG A 317 -21.78 18.79 -23.61
N THR A 318 -21.54 19.55 -24.68
CA THR A 318 -20.44 20.52 -24.75
C THR A 318 -20.56 21.65 -23.74
N ASP A 319 -21.77 21.91 -23.23
CA ASP A 319 -22.05 22.82 -22.12
C ASP A 319 -21.40 22.38 -20.80
N VAL A 320 -21.19 21.07 -20.61
CA VAL A 320 -20.58 20.52 -19.39
C VAL A 320 -19.06 20.58 -19.53
N GLN A 321 -18.43 21.53 -18.85
CA GLN A 321 -16.98 21.70 -18.90
C GLN A 321 -16.26 20.66 -18.04
N ASN A 322 -15.02 20.31 -18.42
CA ASN A 322 -14.25 19.32 -17.66
C ASN A 322 -14.03 19.72 -16.20
N ILE A 323 -13.83 21.02 -15.92
CA ILE A 323 -13.64 21.49 -14.54
C ILE A 323 -14.88 21.27 -13.67
N ASP A 324 -16.08 21.41 -14.25
CA ASP A 324 -17.34 21.14 -13.53
C ASP A 324 -17.47 19.65 -13.21
N MET A 325 -17.12 18.77 -14.16
CA MET A 325 -17.11 17.33 -13.93
C MET A 325 -16.08 16.93 -12.87
N MET A 326 -14.88 17.53 -12.89
CA MET A 326 -13.87 17.29 -11.87
C MET A 326 -14.34 17.74 -10.48
N ASN A 327 -14.97 18.92 -10.38
CA ASN A 327 -15.47 19.46 -9.12
C ASN A 327 -16.66 18.66 -8.56
N LEU A 328 -17.52 18.12 -9.42
CA LEU A 328 -18.74 17.42 -9.01
C LEU A 328 -18.51 15.91 -8.79
N ALA A 329 -17.80 15.26 -9.70
CA ALA A 329 -17.75 13.80 -9.81
C ALA A 329 -16.32 13.23 -9.71
N GLY A 330 -15.29 14.07 -9.63
CA GLY A 330 -13.89 13.62 -9.51
C GLY A 330 -13.29 13.00 -10.77
N PHE A 331 -13.98 13.08 -11.91
CA PHE A 331 -13.43 12.67 -13.22
C PHE A 331 -13.96 13.56 -14.35
N CYS A 332 -13.26 13.59 -15.48
CA CYS A 332 -13.70 14.32 -16.68
C CYS A 332 -13.37 13.54 -17.97
N ARG A 333 -13.60 14.15 -19.15
CA ARG A 333 -13.28 13.54 -20.45
C ARG A 333 -11.81 13.15 -20.60
N ASN A 334 -10.89 13.94 -20.03
CA ASN A 334 -9.46 13.62 -20.04
C ASN A 334 -9.13 12.39 -19.16
N CYS A 335 -9.88 12.17 -18.09
CA CYS A 335 -9.73 10.96 -17.28
C CYS A 335 -10.16 9.74 -18.10
N LEU A 336 -11.30 9.82 -18.80
CA LEU A 336 -11.76 8.75 -19.70
C LEU A 336 -10.74 8.44 -20.80
N SER A 337 -10.08 9.45 -21.38
CA SER A 337 -9.04 9.21 -22.39
C SER A 337 -7.82 8.52 -21.82
N ASN A 338 -7.41 8.88 -20.59
CA ASN A 338 -6.29 8.23 -19.92
C ASN A 338 -6.62 6.77 -19.60
N TRP A 339 -7.81 6.49 -19.05
CA TRP A 339 -8.24 5.11 -18.77
C TRP A 339 -8.33 4.26 -20.03
N TYR A 340 -8.82 4.82 -21.14
CA TYR A 340 -8.84 4.12 -22.43
C TYR A 340 -7.44 3.78 -22.90
N ARG A 341 -6.50 4.73 -22.80
CA ARG A 341 -5.10 4.54 -23.16
C ARG A 341 -4.43 3.47 -22.29
N GLU A 342 -4.57 3.56 -20.99
CA GLU A 342 -4.03 2.58 -20.03
C GLU A 342 -4.57 1.16 -20.34
N ALA A 343 -5.88 1.03 -20.57
CA ALA A 343 -6.48 -0.24 -20.96
C ALA A 343 -5.97 -0.77 -22.31
N ALA A 344 -5.63 0.10 -23.26
CA ALA A 344 -5.04 -0.27 -24.54
C ALA A 344 -3.59 -0.72 -24.38
N GLU A 345 -2.79 0.01 -23.60
CA GLU A 345 -1.39 -0.30 -23.30
C GLU A 345 -1.26 -1.67 -22.62
N GLU A 346 -2.13 -1.98 -21.65
CA GLU A 346 -2.22 -3.30 -21.00
C GLU A 346 -2.46 -4.46 -21.99
N ARG A 347 -3.07 -4.16 -23.14
CA ARG A 347 -3.41 -5.13 -24.19
C ARG A 347 -2.42 -5.09 -25.36
N GLY A 348 -1.30 -4.38 -25.20
CA GLY A 348 -0.22 -4.29 -26.18
C GLY A 348 -0.49 -3.32 -27.33
N PHE A 349 -1.45 -2.40 -27.18
CA PHE A 349 -1.71 -1.33 -28.14
C PHE A 349 -1.12 -0.02 -27.63
N ASP A 350 -0.17 0.54 -28.36
CA ASP A 350 0.39 1.86 -28.08
C ASP A 350 -0.58 2.93 -28.61
N LEU A 351 -1.02 3.84 -27.74
CA LEU A 351 -1.88 4.97 -28.08
C LEU A 351 -1.27 6.24 -27.52
N SER A 352 -1.05 7.22 -28.38
CA SER A 352 -0.65 8.55 -27.93
C SER A 352 -1.74 9.21 -27.09
N LYS A 353 -1.34 10.24 -26.34
CA LYS A 353 -2.27 11.07 -25.56
C LYS A 353 -3.27 11.79 -26.47
N GLU A 354 -2.83 12.17 -27.66
CA GLU A 354 -3.62 12.85 -28.67
C GLU A 354 -4.67 11.90 -29.26
N GLU A 355 -4.28 10.68 -29.65
CA GLU A 355 -5.18 9.67 -30.21
C GLU A 355 -6.25 9.23 -29.19
N SER A 356 -5.84 8.95 -27.95
CA SER A 356 -6.78 8.57 -26.89
C SER A 356 -7.78 9.67 -26.55
N ARG A 357 -7.36 10.94 -26.62
CA ARG A 357 -8.28 12.08 -26.50
C ARG A 357 -9.23 12.14 -27.69
N GLU A 358 -8.74 12.03 -28.92
CA GLU A 358 -9.59 12.05 -30.10
C GLU A 358 -10.66 10.94 -30.05
N LEU A 359 -10.32 9.76 -29.55
CA LEU A 359 -11.27 8.67 -29.31
C LEU A 359 -12.36 9.02 -28.29
N VAL A 360 -12.12 9.90 -27.32
CA VAL A 360 -13.14 10.33 -26.35
C VAL A 360 -13.90 11.57 -26.84
N TYR A 361 -13.20 12.58 -27.36
CA TYR A 361 -13.78 13.85 -27.80
C TYR A 361 -14.48 13.75 -29.17
N GLY A 362 -14.17 12.73 -29.97
CA GLY A 362 -14.72 12.53 -31.32
C GLY A 362 -14.14 13.47 -32.38
N MET A 363 -13.12 14.26 -32.02
CA MET A 363 -12.34 15.15 -32.87
C MET A 363 -11.02 15.50 -32.16
N PRO A 364 -10.02 16.07 -32.84
CA PRO A 364 -8.79 16.51 -32.20
C PRO A 364 -9.07 17.44 -31.01
N TYR A 365 -8.39 17.21 -29.89
CA TYR A 365 -8.64 17.93 -28.63
C TYR A 365 -8.47 19.45 -28.77
N ASP A 366 -7.47 19.89 -29.54
CA ASP A 366 -7.23 21.32 -29.76
C ASP A 366 -8.38 21.98 -30.54
N GLU A 367 -9.01 21.26 -31.47
CA GLU A 367 -10.22 21.74 -32.15
C GLU A 367 -11.42 21.81 -31.19
N TRP A 368 -11.60 20.78 -30.36
CA TRP A 368 -12.68 20.77 -29.38
C TRP A 368 -12.53 21.92 -28.39
N LYS A 369 -11.30 22.17 -27.92
CA LYS A 369 -10.94 23.27 -27.04
C LYS A 369 -11.27 24.62 -27.68
N ALA A 370 -10.88 24.83 -28.93
CA ALA A 370 -11.16 26.07 -29.64
C ALA A 370 -12.66 26.33 -29.87
N LYS A 371 -13.45 25.27 -30.05
CA LYS A 371 -14.90 25.37 -30.35
C LYS A 371 -15.77 25.47 -29.09
N TYR A 372 -15.40 24.78 -28.01
CA TYR A 372 -16.33 24.50 -26.90
C TYR A 372 -15.76 24.73 -25.49
N GLN A 373 -14.45 24.84 -25.32
CA GLN A 373 -13.89 25.05 -23.99
C GLN A 373 -13.99 26.52 -23.60
N THR A 374 -14.58 26.77 -22.45
CA THR A 374 -14.68 28.10 -21.83
C THR A 374 -13.60 28.26 -20.76
N GLU A 375 -13.21 29.50 -20.47
CA GLU A 375 -12.31 29.78 -19.36
C GLU A 375 -13.00 29.48 -18.03
N ALA A 376 -12.28 28.80 -17.14
CA ALA A 376 -12.77 28.52 -15.81
C ALA A 376 -12.88 29.81 -14.98
N THR A 377 -14.03 30.02 -14.35
CA THR A 377 -14.23 31.12 -13.40
C THR A 377 -13.35 30.95 -12.16
N ALA A 378 -13.07 32.04 -11.45
CA ALA A 378 -12.29 32.01 -10.21
C ALA A 378 -12.92 31.08 -9.15
N GLU A 379 -14.25 30.98 -9.10
CA GLU A 379 -14.96 30.08 -8.20
C GLU A 379 -14.75 28.61 -8.57
N GLN A 380 -14.85 28.26 -9.86
CA GLN A 380 -14.58 26.89 -10.33
C GLN A 380 -13.13 26.49 -10.09
N GLN A 381 -12.19 27.42 -10.28
CA GLN A 381 -10.77 27.21 -9.99
C GLN A 381 -10.51 27.02 -8.49
N ALA A 382 -11.14 27.85 -7.63
CA ALA A 382 -11.02 27.72 -6.19
C ALA A 382 -11.57 26.38 -5.69
N ARG A 383 -12.74 25.95 -6.16
CA ARG A 383 -13.32 24.63 -5.83
C ARG A 383 -12.45 23.48 -6.33
N PHE A 384 -11.88 23.62 -7.52
CA PHE A 384 -10.94 22.64 -8.06
C PHE A 384 -9.67 22.57 -7.22
N GLN A 385 -9.16 23.71 -6.75
CA GLN A 385 -7.98 23.77 -5.90
C GLN A 385 -8.25 23.25 -4.48
N GLU A 386 -9.44 23.47 -3.93
CA GLU A 386 -9.85 22.90 -2.65
C GLU A 386 -10.01 21.37 -2.74
N ALA A 387 -10.61 20.86 -3.82
CA ALA A 387 -10.87 19.43 -4.00
C ALA A 387 -9.67 18.64 -4.54
N HIS A 388 -8.80 19.28 -5.34
CA HIS A 388 -7.75 18.64 -6.14
C HIS A 388 -6.40 19.40 -6.15
N GLY A 389 -6.26 20.50 -5.41
CA GLY A 389 -5.12 21.44 -5.52
C GLY A 389 -3.88 21.11 -4.71
N ASP A 390 -3.90 20.09 -3.85
CA ASP A 390 -2.71 19.55 -3.19
C ASP A 390 -1.88 18.61 -4.12
N SER A 391 -2.16 18.62 -5.44
CA SER A 391 -1.59 17.71 -6.43
C SER A 391 -0.62 18.32 -7.45
N HIS A 392 -0.15 19.57 -7.28
CA HIS A 392 0.81 20.20 -8.21
C HIS A 392 2.10 20.67 -7.54
#